data_AF-A0AA97FIZ4-F1
#
_entry.id   AF-A0AA97FIZ4-F1
#
_cell.length_a   1.000
_cell.length_b   1.000
_cell.length_c   1.000
_cell.angle_alpha   90.00
_cell.angle_beta   90.00
_cell.angle_gamma   90.00
#
_symmetry.space_group_name_H-M   'P 1'
#
loop_
_entity.id
_entity.type
_entity.pdbx_description
1 polymer ?
#
loop_
_entity_poly.entity_id
_entity_poly.type
_entity_poly.pdbx_seq_one_letter_code
_entity_poly.pdbx_strand_id
1 'polypeptide(L)'
;MTSERYCARGCTIRGEHFAACPDYGNADGTCRGCVPVEARDGALICERCYRAIRGCLEDAADVVGHLRSIADPTRSSWNFDRLVLSGRIELPAPVQASIIDASDDIVKALRAWALYVQFGYGHPWRAQGLEAGADAASSHEDAAACADLILTDLDRIANNHDAALGLHADIAARTPGDPDRWTVADALARFPLDDQPRTAEQPCPECARLTVHVQPPRRGGNDTRYLCRSCGWVANSADDGGLWAHVFRDEIEREEPTPHDPGWLTLADAARLAHRTPATIRHWADKGIVTKRDGRYRRDDITTHLEGTAA
;
A
#
# COMPACT_ATOMS: atom_id res chain seq x y z
N MET A 1 -25.38 10.49 23.31
CA MET A 1 -25.10 9.99 24.67
C MET A 1 -23.66 9.51 24.72
N THR A 2 -22.72 10.43 24.94
CA THR A 2 -21.32 10.11 25.23
C THR A 2 -21.30 9.47 26.61
N SER A 3 -21.16 8.14 26.66
CA SER A 3 -20.69 7.46 27.86
C SER A 3 -19.48 8.22 28.37
N GLU A 4 -19.46 8.55 29.66
CA GLU A 4 -18.37 9.22 30.38
C GLU A 4 -17.10 8.34 30.27
N ARG A 5 -16.43 8.44 29.13
CA ARG A 5 -15.21 7.68 28.86
C ARG A 5 -14.04 8.48 29.40
N TYR A 6 -13.46 7.99 30.48
CA TYR A 6 -12.25 8.57 31.08
C TYR A 6 -11.05 8.55 30.11
N CYS A 7 -11.03 7.63 29.14
CA CYS A 7 -9.99 7.56 28.11
C CYS A 7 -10.62 7.29 26.75
N ALA A 8 -9.94 7.65 25.65
CA ALA A 8 -10.48 7.61 24.29
C ALA A 8 -11.13 6.28 23.87
N ARG A 9 -10.47 5.16 24.18
CA ARG A 9 -11.01 3.81 23.92
C ARG A 9 -11.80 3.21 25.09
N GLY A 10 -12.03 3.97 26.17
CA GLY A 10 -12.58 3.43 27.42
C GLY A 10 -11.64 2.42 28.08
N CYS A 11 -10.33 2.69 28.06
CA CYS A 11 -9.32 1.75 28.58
C CYS A 11 -9.47 1.52 30.08
N THR A 12 -9.62 0.25 30.48
CA THR A 12 -9.65 -0.20 31.87
C THR A 12 -8.56 -1.24 32.15
N ILE A 13 -8.20 -1.39 33.42
CA ILE A 13 -7.26 -2.40 33.90
C ILE A 13 -8.01 -3.73 34.05
N ARG A 14 -7.49 -4.78 33.42
CA ARG A 14 -8.16 -6.09 33.40
C ARG A 14 -8.13 -6.74 34.78
N GLY A 15 -9.29 -7.17 35.26
CA GLY A 15 -9.45 -7.83 36.56
C GLY A 15 -9.44 -6.89 37.76
N GLU A 16 -9.28 -5.58 37.55
CA GLU A 16 -9.44 -4.59 38.61
C GLU A 16 -10.83 -3.96 38.54
N HIS A 17 -11.47 -3.90 39.71
CA HIS A 17 -12.85 -3.47 39.86
C HIS A 17 -12.98 -2.47 40.99
N PHE A 18 -13.78 -1.43 40.80
CA PHE A 18 -14.24 -0.60 41.91
C PHE A 18 -15.04 -1.45 42.90
N ALA A 19 -14.99 -1.10 44.18
CA ALA A 19 -15.80 -1.76 45.21
C ALA A 19 -17.31 -1.69 44.93
N ALA A 20 -17.76 -0.69 44.17
CA ALA A 20 -19.15 -0.54 43.73
C ALA A 20 -19.51 -1.36 42.48
N CYS A 21 -18.57 -2.11 41.90
CA CYS A 21 -18.83 -2.94 40.73
C CYS A 21 -19.76 -4.10 41.11
N PRO A 22 -20.86 -4.34 40.37
CA PRO A 22 -21.77 -5.46 40.65
C PRO A 22 -21.09 -6.83 40.61
N ASP A 23 -20.02 -6.94 39.82
CA ASP A 23 -19.23 -8.17 39.64
C ASP A 23 -18.00 -8.22 40.57
N TYR A 24 -17.85 -7.28 41.52
CA TYR A 24 -16.70 -7.27 42.44
C TYR A 24 -16.66 -8.54 43.29
N GLY A 25 -15.55 -9.30 43.19
CA GLY A 25 -15.37 -10.56 43.91
C GLY A 25 -16.14 -11.76 43.32
N ASN A 26 -16.84 -11.59 42.20
CA ASN A 26 -17.53 -12.68 41.51
C ASN A 26 -16.65 -13.25 40.38
N ALA A 27 -16.23 -14.51 40.51
CA ALA A 27 -15.41 -15.19 39.50
C ALA A 27 -16.15 -15.43 38.17
N ASP A 28 -17.48 -15.49 38.20
CA ASP A 28 -18.35 -15.68 37.03
C ASP A 28 -18.96 -14.36 36.51
N GLY A 29 -18.45 -13.22 37.00
CA GLY A 29 -18.88 -11.90 36.56
C GLY A 29 -18.59 -11.64 35.08
N THR A 30 -19.38 -10.76 34.46
CA THR A 30 -19.22 -10.41 33.03
C THR A 30 -18.28 -9.22 32.81
N CYS A 31 -18.08 -8.42 33.86
CA CYS A 31 -17.14 -7.31 33.86
C CYS A 31 -15.70 -7.84 33.73
N ARG A 32 -14.96 -7.33 32.74
CA ARG A 32 -13.54 -7.69 32.53
C ARG A 32 -12.56 -6.79 33.28
N GLY A 33 -13.08 -5.76 33.96
CA GLY A 33 -12.34 -4.71 34.65
C GLY A 33 -12.99 -3.35 34.41
N CYS A 34 -13.27 -2.60 35.48
CA CYS A 34 -13.96 -1.31 35.42
C CYS A 34 -13.13 -0.13 35.95
N VAL A 35 -11.96 -0.40 36.53
CA VAL A 35 -11.02 0.64 36.94
C VAL A 35 -10.33 1.22 35.70
N PRO A 36 -10.38 2.54 35.46
CA PRO A 36 -9.69 3.17 34.34
C PRO A 36 -8.17 2.97 34.40
N VAL A 37 -7.53 2.84 33.25
CA VAL A 37 -6.06 2.88 33.18
C VAL A 37 -5.56 4.27 33.54
N GLU A 38 -4.44 4.33 34.26
CA GLU A 38 -3.76 5.58 34.59
C GLU A 38 -3.45 6.42 33.33
N ALA A 39 -3.65 7.72 33.43
CA ALA A 39 -3.29 8.64 32.38
C ALA A 39 -1.76 8.75 32.27
N ARG A 40 -1.26 9.00 31.06
CA ARG A 40 0.15 9.33 30.86
C ARG A 40 0.46 10.65 31.56
N ASP A 41 1.66 10.79 32.13
CA ASP A 41 2.12 12.06 32.69
C ASP A 41 2.03 13.19 31.65
N GLY A 42 1.44 14.32 32.07
CA GLY A 42 1.16 15.48 31.19
C GLY A 42 -0.01 15.31 30.21
N ALA A 43 -0.81 14.24 30.29
CA ALA A 43 -1.96 14.00 29.42
C ALA A 43 -3.21 13.54 30.19
N LEU A 44 -4.38 13.69 29.58
CA LEU A 44 -5.68 13.24 30.11
C LEU A 44 -6.14 11.91 29.46
N ILE A 45 -5.22 11.20 28.79
CA ILE A 45 -5.45 9.89 28.18
C ILE A 45 -4.31 8.94 28.55
N CYS A 46 -4.57 7.63 28.46
CA CYS A 46 -3.56 6.63 28.74
C CYS A 46 -2.48 6.56 27.64
N GLU A 47 -1.29 6.06 28.00
CA GLU A 47 -0.15 5.91 27.09
C GLU A 47 -0.48 5.15 25.80
N ARG A 48 -1.36 4.14 25.88
CA ARG A 48 -1.76 3.34 24.73
C ARG A 48 -2.57 4.15 23.71
N CYS A 49 -3.50 4.98 24.18
CA CYS A 49 -4.30 5.84 23.30
C CYS A 49 -3.43 6.95 22.71
N TYR A 50 -2.55 7.54 23.52
CA TYR A 50 -1.59 8.53 23.07
C TYR A 50 -0.70 8.00 21.93
N ARG A 51 -0.07 6.82 22.11
CA ARG A 51 0.75 6.19 21.07
C ARG A 51 -0.05 5.82 19.82
N ALA A 52 -1.31 5.43 19.98
CA ALA A 52 -2.16 5.11 18.83
C ALA A 52 -2.44 6.35 17.98
N ILE A 53 -2.77 7.49 18.61
CA ILE A 53 -2.97 8.77 17.90
C ILE A 53 -1.67 9.16 17.21
N ARG A 54 -0.55 9.16 17.95
CA ARG A 54 0.76 9.52 17.43
C ARG A 54 1.15 8.68 16.21
N GLY A 55 1.06 7.34 16.33
CA GLY A 55 1.41 6.45 15.22
C GLY A 55 0.51 6.66 13.99
N CYS A 56 -0.80 6.85 14.18
CA CYS A 56 -1.68 7.17 13.06
C CYS A 56 -1.32 8.53 12.41
N LEU A 57 -0.93 9.54 13.18
CA LEU A 57 -0.48 10.82 12.63
C LEU A 57 0.85 10.68 11.87
N GLU A 58 1.80 9.91 12.40
CA GLU A 58 3.08 9.62 11.74
C GLU A 58 2.87 8.90 10.38
N ASP A 59 1.91 7.99 10.30
CA ASP A 59 1.59 7.24 9.07
C ASP A 59 0.59 7.96 8.13
N ALA A 60 0.02 9.10 8.54
CA ALA A 60 -1.13 9.72 7.88
C ALA A 60 -0.83 10.20 6.46
N ALA A 61 0.34 10.82 6.27
CA ALA A 61 0.74 11.33 4.95
C ALA A 61 1.00 10.19 3.97
N ASP A 62 1.71 9.15 4.43
CA ASP A 62 2.04 8.00 3.63
C ASP A 62 0.78 7.25 3.18
N VAL A 63 -0.22 7.08 4.04
CA VAL A 63 -1.48 6.43 3.65
C VAL A 63 -2.25 7.26 2.63
N VAL A 64 -2.30 8.59 2.77
CA VAL A 64 -2.96 9.47 1.79
C VAL A 64 -2.25 9.40 0.43
N GLY A 65 -0.91 9.50 0.42
CA GLY A 65 -0.12 9.36 -0.80
C GLY A 65 -0.29 7.99 -1.46
N HIS A 66 -0.33 6.92 -0.66
CA HIS A 66 -0.56 5.56 -1.14
C HIS A 66 -1.96 5.39 -1.77
N LEU A 67 -3.01 5.86 -1.10
CA LEU A 67 -4.38 5.83 -1.63
C LEU A 67 -4.48 6.57 -2.97
N ARG A 68 -3.87 7.75 -3.07
CA ARG A 68 -3.87 8.53 -4.31
C ARG A 68 -3.03 7.89 -5.42
N SER A 69 -1.93 7.22 -5.07
CA SER A 69 -1.14 6.44 -6.01
C SER A 69 -1.92 5.26 -6.58
N ILE A 70 -2.70 4.54 -5.77
CA ILE A 70 -3.58 3.46 -6.24
C ILE A 70 -4.72 4.00 -7.12
N ALA A 71 -5.24 5.19 -6.76
CA ALA A 71 -6.31 5.85 -7.50
C ALA A 71 -5.87 6.44 -8.86
N ASP A 72 -4.57 6.53 -9.14
CA ASP A 72 -4.06 7.13 -10.37
C ASP A 72 -4.44 6.26 -11.60
N PRO A 73 -5.28 6.76 -12.52
CA PRO A 73 -5.72 6.00 -13.68
C PRO A 73 -4.60 5.68 -14.67
N THR A 74 -3.50 6.44 -14.64
CA THR A 74 -2.32 6.18 -15.49
C THR A 74 -1.52 4.98 -14.96
N ARG A 75 -1.56 4.74 -13.64
CA ARG A 75 -1.03 3.53 -13.00
C ARG A 75 -2.02 2.38 -12.94
N SER A 76 -3.34 2.64 -12.94
CA SER A 76 -4.38 1.60 -12.79
C SER A 76 -4.56 0.65 -13.98
N SER A 77 -3.90 0.93 -15.11
CA SER A 77 -3.71 -0.04 -16.20
C SER A 77 -2.82 -1.24 -15.79
N TRP A 78 -2.21 -1.19 -14.60
CA TRP A 78 -1.34 -2.22 -14.01
C TRP A 78 -2.00 -2.99 -12.85
N ASN A 79 -3.33 -3.09 -12.82
CA ASN A 79 -4.01 -3.93 -11.83
C ASN A 79 -3.62 -5.41 -11.99
N PHE A 80 -2.96 -5.94 -10.96
CA PHE A 80 -2.28 -7.24 -10.86
C PHE A 80 -3.16 -8.51 -10.89
N ASP A 81 -4.48 -8.42 -11.16
CA ASP A 81 -5.37 -9.59 -11.02
C ASP A 81 -6.26 -9.90 -12.24
N ARG A 82 -6.03 -9.23 -13.38
CA ARG A 82 -6.68 -9.58 -14.64
C ARG A 82 -5.69 -9.62 -15.79
N LEU A 83 -5.35 -10.83 -16.20
CA LEU A 83 -4.87 -11.12 -17.56
C LEU A 83 -5.90 -10.58 -18.57
N VAL A 84 -5.71 -9.36 -19.06
CA VAL A 84 -6.49 -8.80 -20.16
C VAL A 84 -6.01 -9.46 -21.46
N LEU A 85 -6.63 -10.60 -21.77
CA LEU A 85 -6.57 -11.26 -23.08
C LEU A 85 -7.61 -10.63 -24.02
N SER A 86 -7.42 -9.39 -24.48
CA SER A 86 -7.94 -8.96 -25.79
C SER A 86 -7.46 -7.56 -26.18
N GLY A 87 -7.11 -7.37 -27.46
CA GLY A 87 -6.64 -6.11 -28.03
C GLY A 87 -7.73 -5.05 -28.24
N ARG A 88 -8.59 -4.81 -27.25
CA ARG A 88 -9.45 -3.62 -27.19
C ARG A 88 -8.80 -2.61 -26.25
N ILE A 89 -8.85 -1.33 -26.61
CA ILE A 89 -8.52 -0.23 -25.69
C ILE A 89 -9.58 -0.28 -24.59
N GLU A 90 -9.33 -1.07 -23.54
CA GLU A 90 -10.13 -1.07 -22.34
C GLU A 90 -9.82 0.23 -21.60
N LEU A 91 -10.84 1.06 -21.44
CA LEU A 91 -10.77 2.20 -20.52
C LEU A 91 -10.31 1.65 -19.15
N PRO A 92 -9.41 2.34 -18.44
CA PRO A 92 -8.93 1.88 -17.15
C PRO A 92 -10.12 1.58 -16.24
N ALA A 93 -10.03 0.48 -15.49
CA ALA A 93 -11.09 0.09 -14.58
C ALA A 93 -11.42 1.27 -13.63
N PRO A 94 -12.71 1.54 -13.36
CA PRO A 94 -13.09 2.65 -12.50
C PRO A 94 -12.44 2.50 -11.12
N VAL A 95 -11.87 3.59 -10.62
CA VAL A 95 -11.27 3.66 -9.28
C VAL A 95 -12.34 3.32 -8.24
N GLN A 96 -11.98 2.54 -7.23
CA GLN A 96 -12.89 2.25 -6.13
C GLN A 96 -13.20 3.55 -5.38
N ALA A 97 -14.49 3.94 -5.30
CA ALA A 97 -14.93 5.16 -4.63
C ALA A 97 -14.37 5.29 -3.21
N SER A 98 -14.32 4.18 -2.47
CA SER A 98 -13.78 4.15 -1.10
C SER A 98 -12.33 4.61 -0.97
N ILE A 99 -11.50 4.53 -2.01
CA ILE A 99 -10.12 5.03 -1.98
C ILE A 99 -10.12 6.57 -2.01
N ILE A 100 -10.97 7.16 -2.86
CA ILE A 100 -11.13 8.60 -2.98
C ILE A 100 -11.72 9.15 -1.68
N ASP A 101 -12.83 8.57 -1.22
CA ASP A 101 -13.52 8.97 0.00
C ASP A 101 -12.58 8.89 1.22
N ALA A 102 -11.81 7.80 1.34
CA ALA A 102 -10.84 7.64 2.42
C ALA A 102 -9.76 8.72 2.42
N SER A 103 -9.18 9.00 1.24
CA SER A 103 -8.15 10.04 1.14
C SER A 103 -8.69 11.44 1.45
N ASP A 104 -9.94 11.73 1.05
CA ASP A 104 -10.57 13.03 1.26
C ASP A 104 -10.92 13.25 2.73
N ASP A 105 -11.57 12.27 3.36
CA ASP A 105 -11.99 12.32 4.76
C ASP A 105 -10.79 12.46 5.69
N ILE A 106 -9.71 11.71 5.45
CA ILE A 106 -8.48 11.80 6.25
C ILE A 106 -7.88 13.19 6.16
N VAL A 107 -7.71 13.75 4.95
CA VAL A 107 -7.14 15.08 4.78
C VAL A 107 -8.05 16.15 5.38
N LYS A 108 -9.36 16.02 5.23
CA LYS A 108 -10.34 16.93 5.84
C LYS A 108 -10.26 16.89 7.37
N ALA A 109 -10.11 15.71 7.97
CA ALA A 109 -9.90 15.57 9.41
C ALA A 109 -8.58 16.19 9.85
N LEU A 110 -7.47 15.90 9.17
CA LEU A 110 -6.15 16.48 9.48
C LEU A 110 -6.17 18.01 9.38
N ARG A 111 -6.76 18.57 8.31
CA ARG A 111 -6.90 20.03 8.14
C ARG A 111 -7.77 20.65 9.24
N ALA A 112 -8.86 20.00 9.64
CA ALA A 112 -9.69 20.49 10.75
C ALA A 112 -8.90 20.58 12.05
N TRP A 113 -8.09 19.56 12.35
CA TRP A 113 -7.23 19.55 13.53
C TRP A 113 -6.06 20.52 13.44
N ALA A 114 -5.44 20.67 12.26
CA ALA A 114 -4.40 21.68 12.04
C ALA A 114 -4.94 23.11 12.25
N LEU A 115 -6.15 23.41 11.75
CA LEU A 115 -6.82 24.69 11.99
C LEU A 115 -7.17 24.87 13.48
N TYR A 116 -7.62 23.81 14.17
CA TYR A 116 -7.84 23.84 15.61
C TYR A 116 -6.55 24.15 16.38
N VAL A 117 -5.41 23.59 15.97
CA VAL A 117 -4.11 23.86 16.59
C VAL A 117 -3.71 25.33 16.38
N GLN A 118 -3.83 25.83 15.15
CA GLN A 118 -3.41 27.20 14.80
C GLN A 118 -4.31 28.29 15.39
N PHE A 119 -5.63 28.08 15.39
CA PHE A 119 -6.61 29.14 15.68
C PHE A 119 -7.47 28.87 16.93
N GLY A 120 -7.41 27.65 17.48
CA GLY A 120 -8.20 27.24 18.63
C GLY A 120 -9.63 26.79 18.28
N TYR A 121 -10.41 26.53 19.32
CA TYR A 121 -11.78 26.04 19.20
C TYR A 121 -12.73 27.10 18.61
N GLY A 122 -13.65 26.67 17.75
CA GLY A 122 -14.71 27.54 17.22
C GLY A 122 -14.26 28.47 16.08
N HIS A 123 -13.12 28.20 15.45
CA HIS A 123 -12.69 28.94 14.26
C HIS A 123 -13.75 28.84 13.14
N PRO A 124 -13.98 29.91 12.36
CA PRO A 124 -15.05 29.92 11.35
C PRO A 124 -14.70 29.14 10.08
N TRP A 125 -13.44 28.77 9.91
CA TRP A 125 -12.92 28.09 8.71
C TRP A 125 -13.45 26.65 8.63
N ARG A 126 -13.90 26.25 7.45
CA ARG A 126 -14.27 24.87 7.18
C ARG A 126 -13.08 24.15 6.60
N ALA A 127 -12.70 23.03 7.19
CA ALA A 127 -11.73 22.14 6.58
C ALA A 127 -12.30 21.60 5.26
N GLN A 128 -11.60 21.90 4.18
CA GLN A 128 -11.90 21.34 2.87
C GLN A 128 -11.11 20.04 2.72
N GLY A 129 -11.68 19.10 1.98
CA GLY A 129 -10.97 17.91 1.54
C GLY A 129 -9.93 18.24 0.46
N LEU A 130 -9.47 17.20 -0.23
CA LEU A 130 -8.49 17.35 -1.30
C LEU A 130 -9.11 18.03 -2.53
N GLU A 131 -8.30 18.81 -3.24
CA GLU A 131 -8.73 19.41 -4.50
C GLU A 131 -8.98 18.33 -5.56
N ALA A 132 -9.96 18.58 -6.43
CA ALA A 132 -10.25 17.66 -7.52
C ALA A 132 -9.04 17.58 -8.46
N GLY A 133 -8.51 16.37 -8.64
CA GLY A 133 -7.32 16.13 -9.45
C GLY A 133 -5.98 16.31 -8.73
N ALA A 134 -5.98 16.51 -7.40
CA ALA A 134 -4.75 16.46 -6.62
C ALA A 134 -4.03 15.10 -6.82
N ASP A 135 -2.74 15.17 -7.13
CA ASP A 135 -1.90 13.99 -7.33
C ASP A 135 -1.41 13.42 -5.99
N ALA A 136 -0.72 12.28 -6.04
CA ALA A 136 -0.25 11.60 -4.84
C ALA A 136 0.79 12.42 -4.05
N ALA A 137 1.67 13.15 -4.75
CA ALA A 137 2.73 13.93 -4.10
C ALA A 137 2.15 15.14 -3.36
N SER A 138 1.32 15.95 -4.04
CA SER A 138 0.65 17.10 -3.43
C SER A 138 -0.27 16.69 -2.27
N SER A 139 -1.00 15.58 -2.40
CA SER A 139 -1.85 15.07 -1.32
C SER A 139 -1.05 14.59 -0.12
N HIS A 140 0.12 13.97 -0.35
CA HIS A 140 1.06 13.57 0.70
C HIS A 140 1.62 14.80 1.43
N GLU A 141 2.13 15.79 0.70
CA GLU A 141 2.71 17.00 1.27
C GLU A 141 1.71 17.78 2.15
N ASP A 142 0.47 17.91 1.70
CA ASP A 142 -0.60 18.56 2.47
C ASP A 142 -0.97 17.80 3.74
N ALA A 143 -1.11 16.47 3.64
CA ALA A 143 -1.35 15.61 4.79
C ALA A 143 -0.19 15.66 5.80
N ALA A 144 1.06 15.63 5.31
CA ALA A 144 2.26 15.74 6.12
C ALA A 144 2.33 17.07 6.87
N ALA A 145 2.11 18.19 6.18
CA ALA A 145 2.10 19.51 6.79
C ALA A 145 1.05 19.63 7.91
N CYS A 146 -0.15 19.07 7.69
CA CYS A 146 -1.19 19.05 8.73
C CYS A 146 -0.83 18.12 9.89
N ALA A 147 -0.34 16.91 9.61
CA ALA A 147 0.05 15.95 10.63
C ALA A 147 1.19 16.47 11.52
N ASP A 148 2.20 17.11 10.94
CA ASP A 148 3.34 17.69 11.66
C ASP A 148 2.91 18.78 12.64
N LEU A 149 1.96 19.64 12.24
CA LEU A 149 1.39 20.66 13.12
C LEU A 149 0.66 20.02 14.32
N ILE A 150 -0.13 18.98 14.07
CA ILE A 150 -0.85 18.26 15.13
C ILE A 150 0.13 17.53 16.04
N LEU A 151 1.15 16.88 15.49
CA LEU A 151 2.18 16.17 16.24
C LEU A 151 2.99 17.10 17.13
N THR A 152 3.32 18.31 16.63
CA THR A 152 4.04 19.34 17.40
C THR A 152 3.27 19.78 18.64
N ASP A 153 1.94 19.78 18.55
CA ASP A 153 1.05 20.27 19.60
C ASP A 153 0.27 19.15 20.31
N LEU A 154 0.65 17.89 20.06
CA LEU A 154 -0.08 16.70 20.53
C LEU A 154 -0.16 16.63 22.05
N ASP A 155 0.88 17.04 22.77
CA ASP A 155 0.88 17.05 24.24
C ASP A 155 -0.15 18.05 24.79
N ARG A 156 -0.29 19.22 24.16
CA ARG A 156 -1.31 20.22 24.53
C ARG A 156 -2.72 19.69 24.26
N ILE A 157 -2.93 19.04 23.10
CA ILE A 157 -4.21 18.41 22.75
C ILE A 157 -4.52 17.28 23.73
N ALA A 158 -3.54 16.42 24.05
CA ALA A 158 -3.71 15.30 24.95
C ALA A 158 -4.03 15.74 26.39
N ASN A 159 -3.61 16.95 26.79
CA ASN A 159 -3.95 17.57 28.07
C ASN A 159 -5.30 18.32 28.06
N ASN A 160 -6.10 18.18 26.99
CA ASN A 160 -7.49 18.61 26.93
C ASN A 160 -8.37 17.40 26.61
N HIS A 161 -9.22 16.99 27.57
CA HIS A 161 -9.95 15.73 27.48
C HIS A 161 -10.85 15.67 26.24
N ASP A 162 -11.67 16.69 26.01
CA ASP A 162 -12.57 16.74 24.85
C ASP A 162 -11.79 16.74 23.53
N ALA A 163 -10.68 17.49 23.47
CA ALA A 163 -9.85 17.55 22.28
C ALA A 163 -9.15 16.20 22.00
N ALA A 164 -8.63 15.54 23.04
CA ALA A 164 -8.00 14.23 22.93
C ALA A 164 -9.00 13.15 22.48
N LEU A 165 -10.23 13.18 23.00
CA LEU A 165 -11.30 12.28 22.58
C LEU A 165 -11.71 12.53 21.13
N GLY A 166 -11.87 13.78 20.73
CA GLY A 166 -12.19 14.17 19.36
C GLY A 166 -11.12 13.72 18.38
N LEU A 167 -9.84 14.03 18.66
CA LEU A 167 -8.73 13.69 17.78
C LEU A 167 -8.60 12.17 17.66
N HIS A 168 -8.76 11.44 18.76
CA HIS A 168 -8.78 9.98 18.71
C HIS A 168 -9.89 9.46 17.81
N ALA A 169 -11.12 9.98 17.95
CA ALA A 169 -12.24 9.56 17.14
C ALA A 169 -12.01 9.82 15.65
N ASP A 170 -11.44 10.97 15.29
CA ASP A 170 -11.23 11.39 13.91
C ASP A 170 -10.04 10.67 13.23
N ILE A 171 -9.01 10.30 13.99
CA ILE A 171 -7.76 9.78 13.41
C ILE A 171 -7.50 8.30 13.74
N ALA A 172 -7.71 7.88 14.99
CA ALA A 172 -7.16 6.63 15.52
C ALA A 172 -8.20 5.62 16.06
N ALA A 173 -9.49 5.96 15.99
CA ALA A 173 -10.60 5.05 16.23
C ALA A 173 -10.82 4.20 14.99
N ARG A 174 -11.15 2.92 15.16
CA ARG A 174 -11.63 2.10 14.04
C ARG A 174 -13.14 2.10 14.03
N THR A 175 -13.74 2.44 12.91
CA THR A 175 -15.18 2.39 12.67
C THR A 175 -15.48 1.39 11.56
N PRO A 176 -15.24 0.08 11.77
CA PRO A 176 -15.41 -0.93 10.74
C PRO A 176 -16.88 -0.98 10.30
N GLY A 177 -17.13 -0.70 9.02
CA GLY A 177 -18.46 -0.75 8.41
C GLY A 177 -19.27 0.54 8.48
N ASP A 178 -18.69 1.65 8.92
CA ASP A 178 -19.28 2.98 8.72
C ASP A 178 -18.90 3.47 7.30
N PRO A 179 -19.84 3.55 6.35
CA PRO A 179 -19.53 3.95 4.98
C PRO A 179 -19.29 5.45 4.83
N ASP A 180 -19.72 6.26 5.82
CA ASP A 180 -19.80 7.71 5.69
C ASP A 180 -18.58 8.43 6.30
N ARG A 181 -17.61 7.68 6.82
CA ARG A 181 -16.45 8.26 7.49
C ARG A 181 -15.25 7.33 7.49
N TRP A 182 -14.12 7.85 7.01
CA TRP A 182 -12.82 7.22 7.14
C TRP A 182 -11.94 7.87 8.22
N THR A 183 -11.22 7.03 8.95
CA THR A 183 -10.11 7.43 9.81
C THR A 183 -8.79 6.89 9.24
N VAL A 184 -7.67 7.40 9.73
CA VAL A 184 -6.35 6.85 9.37
C VAL A 184 -6.24 5.39 9.79
N ALA A 185 -6.75 5.04 10.98
CA ALA A 185 -6.73 3.66 11.46
C ALA A 185 -7.57 2.70 10.59
N ASP A 186 -8.69 3.15 10.02
CA ASP A 186 -9.49 2.35 9.10
C ASP A 186 -8.81 2.20 7.73
N ALA A 187 -8.21 3.27 7.22
CA ALA A 187 -7.44 3.23 5.98
C ALA A 187 -6.23 2.31 6.09
N LEU A 188 -5.41 2.42 7.15
CA LEU A 188 -4.27 1.53 7.38
C LEU A 188 -4.66 0.06 7.54
N ALA A 189 -5.86 -0.21 8.08
CA ALA A 189 -6.36 -1.57 8.22
C ALA A 189 -6.80 -2.17 6.88
N ARG A 190 -7.32 -1.35 5.95
CA ARG A 190 -7.82 -1.81 4.64
C ARG A 190 -6.77 -1.71 3.52
N PHE A 191 -5.93 -0.70 3.58
CA PHE A 191 -4.88 -0.34 2.61
C PHE A 191 -3.55 -0.19 3.36
N PRO A 192 -2.96 -1.31 3.81
CA PRO A 192 -1.73 -1.28 4.60
C PRO A 192 -0.56 -0.73 3.78
N LEU A 193 0.27 0.09 4.42
CA LEU A 193 1.50 0.64 3.83
C LEU A 193 2.59 -0.41 3.64
N ASP A 194 2.62 -1.40 4.54
CA ASP A 194 3.55 -2.52 4.45
C ASP A 194 3.10 -3.51 3.38
N ASP A 195 4.04 -3.94 2.54
CA ASP A 195 3.85 -5.11 1.69
C ASP A 195 3.42 -6.30 2.56
N GLN A 196 2.33 -6.94 2.17
CA GLN A 196 1.79 -8.05 2.94
C GLN A 196 2.72 -9.26 2.86
N PRO A 197 2.86 -10.02 3.96
CA PRO A 197 3.56 -11.29 3.91
C PRO A 197 2.95 -12.19 2.85
N ARG A 198 3.77 -12.71 1.94
CA ARG A 198 3.33 -13.56 0.83
C ARG A 198 4.12 -14.86 0.79
N THR A 199 3.65 -15.79 -0.01
CA THR A 199 4.40 -17.00 -0.36
C THR A 199 5.17 -16.71 -1.66
N ALA A 200 6.47 -17.01 -1.69
CA ALA A 200 7.28 -16.88 -2.89
C ALA A 200 6.93 -17.95 -3.93
N GLU A 201 7.07 -17.60 -5.20
CA GLU A 201 6.90 -18.52 -6.33
C GLU A 201 8.14 -19.40 -6.55
N GLN A 202 9.29 -18.99 -6.00
CA GLN A 202 10.54 -19.72 -6.09
C GLN A 202 10.63 -20.79 -4.98
N PRO A 203 11.21 -21.97 -5.27
CA PRO A 203 11.34 -23.04 -4.30
C PRO A 203 12.36 -22.68 -3.21
N CYS A 204 12.18 -23.26 -2.02
CA CYS A 204 13.16 -23.17 -0.94
C CYS A 204 14.51 -23.75 -1.39
N PRO A 205 15.64 -23.04 -1.14
CA PRO A 205 16.97 -23.50 -1.56
C PRO A 205 17.40 -24.81 -0.88
N GLU A 206 16.90 -25.11 0.33
CA GLU A 206 17.28 -26.34 1.06
C GLU A 206 16.40 -27.55 0.73
N CYS A 207 15.08 -27.35 0.68
CA CYS A 207 14.13 -28.48 0.56
C CYS A 207 13.37 -28.52 -0.76
N ALA A 208 13.62 -27.57 -1.67
CA ALA A 208 12.99 -27.44 -2.98
C ALA A 208 11.45 -27.32 -2.98
N ARG A 209 10.81 -27.05 -1.84
CA ARG A 209 9.35 -26.88 -1.73
C ARG A 209 8.94 -25.41 -1.87
N LEU A 210 7.78 -25.18 -2.47
CA LEU A 210 7.14 -23.86 -2.64
C LEU A 210 6.43 -23.40 -1.35
N THR A 211 7.20 -23.29 -0.26
CA THR A 211 6.68 -22.93 1.07
C THR A 211 7.48 -21.81 1.73
N VAL A 212 8.22 -21.03 0.93
CA VAL A 212 8.96 -19.87 1.42
C VAL A 212 7.99 -18.71 1.59
N HIS A 213 7.93 -18.18 2.81
CA HIS A 213 7.23 -16.95 3.13
C HIS A 213 8.19 -15.79 3.08
N VAL A 214 7.82 -14.79 2.29
CA VAL A 214 8.46 -13.48 2.24
C VAL A 214 7.73 -12.60 3.23
N GLN A 215 8.46 -12.07 4.20
CA GLN A 215 7.96 -11.12 5.18
C GLN A 215 8.69 -9.79 4.99
N PRO A 216 8.06 -8.83 4.31
CA PRO A 216 8.61 -7.49 4.12
C PRO A 216 8.87 -6.79 5.47
N PRO A 217 9.82 -5.84 5.52
CA PRO A 217 10.09 -5.07 6.71
C PRO A 217 8.91 -4.15 7.03
N ARG A 218 8.52 -4.08 8.31
CA ARG A 218 7.42 -3.20 8.79
C ARG A 218 7.78 -1.71 8.87
N ARG A 219 9.03 -1.38 8.58
CA ARG A 219 9.58 -0.02 8.67
C ARG A 219 10.67 0.10 7.62
N GLY A 220 10.72 1.23 6.93
CA GLY A 220 11.79 1.55 6.00
C GLY A 220 13.17 1.39 6.65
N GLY A 221 14.09 0.76 5.93
CA GLY A 221 15.48 0.53 6.36
C GLY A 221 15.75 -0.79 7.09
N ASN A 222 14.73 -1.60 7.40
CA ASN A 222 14.92 -2.96 7.90
C ASN A 222 14.97 -3.98 6.76
N ASP A 223 15.53 -5.16 7.04
CA ASP A 223 15.62 -6.25 6.06
C ASP A 223 14.32 -7.05 5.92
N THR A 224 14.01 -7.44 4.67
CA THR A 224 13.00 -8.44 4.35
C THR A 224 13.44 -9.79 4.88
N ARG A 225 12.54 -10.57 5.50
CA ARG A 225 12.84 -11.92 6.00
C ARG A 225 12.23 -12.98 5.09
N TYR A 226 12.95 -14.06 4.90
CA TYR A 226 12.53 -15.24 4.16
C TYR A 226 12.49 -16.42 5.13
N LEU A 227 11.38 -17.16 5.15
CA LEU A 227 11.19 -18.33 6.03
C LEU A 227 10.53 -19.48 5.26
N CYS A 228 11.16 -20.64 5.19
CA CYS A 228 10.52 -21.85 4.69
C CYS A 228 9.70 -22.55 5.78
N ARG A 229 8.38 -22.68 5.61
CA ARG A 229 7.52 -23.40 6.56
C ARG A 229 7.71 -24.92 6.56
N SER A 230 8.32 -25.48 5.52
CA SER A 230 8.53 -26.94 5.43
C SER A 230 9.77 -27.43 6.17
N CYS A 231 10.92 -26.76 5.99
CA CYS A 231 12.20 -27.18 6.57
C CYS A 231 12.75 -26.22 7.62
N GLY A 232 12.14 -25.06 7.81
CA GLY A 232 12.57 -24.06 8.80
C GLY A 232 13.74 -23.19 8.35
N TRP A 233 14.17 -23.26 7.08
CA TRP A 233 15.18 -22.37 6.52
C TRP A 233 14.81 -20.90 6.71
N VAL A 234 15.77 -20.07 7.13
CA VAL A 234 15.60 -18.64 7.35
C VAL A 234 16.73 -17.87 6.65
N ALA A 235 16.40 -16.77 6.00
CA ALA A 235 17.37 -15.77 5.53
C ALA A 235 16.76 -14.37 5.58
N ASN A 236 17.55 -13.34 5.30
CA ASN A 236 17.08 -11.97 5.13
C ASN A 236 17.64 -11.33 3.84
N SER A 237 17.17 -10.13 3.50
CA SER A 237 17.54 -9.42 2.27
C SER A 237 18.99 -8.93 2.22
N ALA A 238 19.69 -8.86 3.33
CA ALA A 238 21.11 -8.49 3.38
C ALA A 238 22.04 -9.72 3.35
N ASP A 239 21.53 -10.91 3.68
CA ASP A 239 22.29 -12.16 3.66
C ASP A 239 22.81 -12.46 2.25
N ASP A 240 23.98 -13.10 2.18
CA ASP A 240 24.64 -13.53 0.95
C ASP A 240 24.79 -12.40 -0.09
N GLY A 241 25.05 -11.18 0.39
CA GLY A 241 25.25 -10.00 -0.45
C GLY A 241 23.99 -9.55 -1.18
N GLY A 242 22.81 -9.87 -0.66
CA GLY A 242 21.53 -9.53 -1.27
C GLY A 242 21.01 -10.57 -2.27
N LEU A 243 21.61 -11.75 -2.32
CA LEU A 243 21.18 -12.85 -3.18
C LEU A 243 19.67 -13.14 -3.01
N TRP A 244 19.20 -13.26 -1.77
CA TRP A 244 17.82 -13.64 -1.50
C TRP A 244 16.83 -12.54 -1.87
N ALA A 245 17.23 -11.27 -1.81
CA ALA A 245 16.45 -10.14 -2.31
C ALA A 245 16.23 -10.21 -3.81
N HIS A 246 17.21 -10.72 -4.56
CA HIS A 246 17.07 -10.97 -5.99
C HIS A 246 16.25 -12.23 -6.27
N VAL A 247 16.54 -13.35 -5.60
CA VAL A 247 15.89 -14.65 -5.83
C VAL A 247 14.38 -14.60 -5.56
N PHE A 248 13.96 -13.91 -4.51
CA PHE A 248 12.55 -13.83 -4.10
C PHE A 248 11.88 -12.52 -4.47
N ARG A 249 12.47 -11.73 -5.37
CA ARG A 249 11.83 -10.51 -5.90
C ARG A 249 10.54 -10.86 -6.65
N ASP A 250 9.56 -9.94 -6.62
CA ASP A 250 8.30 -10.05 -7.36
C ASP A 250 8.42 -9.75 -8.86
N GLU A 251 9.61 -9.42 -9.38
CA GLU A 251 9.73 -8.87 -10.72
C GLU A 251 9.45 -9.87 -11.83
N ILE A 252 8.29 -9.69 -12.46
CA ILE A 252 8.24 -9.58 -13.91
C ILE A 252 8.82 -8.19 -14.25
N GLU A 253 10.15 -8.07 -14.36
CA GLU A 253 10.75 -7.00 -15.16
C GLU A 253 10.29 -7.26 -16.61
N ARG A 254 9.17 -6.66 -17.01
CA ARG A 254 8.95 -6.43 -18.43
C ARG A 254 9.89 -5.30 -18.78
N GLU A 255 11.00 -5.66 -19.42
CA GLU A 255 11.84 -4.73 -20.20
C GLU A 255 10.93 -3.69 -20.85
N GLU A 256 11.27 -2.41 -20.67
CA GLU A 256 10.59 -1.30 -21.34
C GLU A 256 10.32 -1.70 -22.78
N PRO A 257 9.06 -1.62 -23.27
CA PRO A 257 8.77 -2.01 -24.64
C PRO A 257 9.64 -1.16 -25.56
N THR A 258 10.66 -1.80 -26.15
CA THR A 258 11.56 -1.14 -27.06
C THR A 258 10.70 -0.45 -28.11
N PRO A 259 10.90 0.85 -28.41
CA PRO A 259 10.12 1.55 -29.40
C PRO A 259 9.99 0.68 -30.65
N HIS A 260 8.76 0.45 -31.11
CA HIS A 260 8.50 -0.45 -32.23
C HIS A 260 9.28 0.02 -33.46
N ASP A 261 10.47 -0.54 -33.68
CA ASP A 261 11.23 -0.33 -34.91
C ASP A 261 10.52 -1.12 -36.02
N PRO A 262 9.88 -0.46 -37.00
CA PRO A 262 9.17 -1.14 -38.08
C PRO A 262 10.12 -1.98 -38.96
N GLY A 263 11.44 -1.84 -38.82
CA GLY A 263 12.45 -2.68 -39.46
C GLY A 263 12.53 -4.10 -38.88
N TRP A 264 11.92 -4.38 -37.73
CA TRP A 264 11.92 -5.71 -37.11
C TRP A 264 10.54 -6.36 -37.16
N LEU A 265 10.43 -7.45 -37.92
CA LEU A 265 9.20 -8.19 -38.15
C LEU A 265 9.03 -9.33 -37.16
N THR A 266 7.79 -9.64 -36.81
CA THR A 266 7.47 -10.92 -36.18
C THR A 266 7.74 -12.06 -37.17
N LEU A 267 7.91 -13.29 -36.68
CA LEU A 267 8.07 -14.46 -37.55
C LEU A 267 6.92 -14.62 -38.55
N ALA A 268 5.69 -14.30 -38.13
CA ALA A 268 4.50 -14.39 -38.97
C ALA A 268 4.52 -13.32 -40.09
N ASP A 269 4.91 -12.09 -39.76
CA ASP A 269 4.99 -11.01 -40.75
C ASP A 269 6.17 -11.19 -41.71
N ALA A 270 7.30 -11.71 -41.23
CA ALA A 270 8.43 -12.11 -42.06
C ALA A 270 8.05 -13.22 -43.06
N ALA A 271 7.34 -14.23 -42.60
CA ALA A 271 6.83 -15.31 -43.46
C ALA A 271 5.83 -14.79 -44.51
N ARG A 272 4.95 -13.87 -44.11
CA ARG A 272 3.99 -13.21 -45.00
C ARG A 272 4.70 -12.36 -46.06
N LEU A 273 5.70 -11.56 -45.66
CA LEU A 273 6.49 -10.72 -46.56
C LEU A 273 7.25 -11.56 -47.59
N ALA A 274 7.82 -12.69 -47.18
CA ALA A 274 8.58 -13.57 -48.06
C ALA A 274 7.72 -14.51 -48.90
N HIS A 275 6.40 -14.59 -48.67
CA HIS A 275 5.54 -15.63 -49.22
C HIS A 275 6.11 -17.05 -48.99
N ARG A 276 6.56 -17.31 -47.77
CA ARG A 276 7.17 -18.60 -47.33
C ARG A 276 6.60 -19.04 -45.99
N THR A 277 6.94 -20.25 -45.56
CA THR A 277 6.54 -20.77 -44.25
C THR A 277 7.41 -20.19 -43.12
N PRO A 278 6.89 -20.10 -41.88
CA PRO A 278 7.70 -19.74 -40.70
C PRO A 278 8.95 -20.61 -40.51
N ALA A 279 8.87 -21.90 -40.87
CA ALA A 279 10.01 -22.81 -40.80
C ALA A 279 11.15 -22.39 -41.76
N THR A 280 10.79 -21.93 -42.96
CA THR A 280 11.75 -21.39 -43.94
C THR A 280 12.47 -20.15 -43.42
N ILE A 281 11.75 -19.25 -42.74
CA ILE A 281 12.34 -18.03 -42.17
C ILE A 281 13.30 -18.37 -41.02
N ARG A 282 12.95 -19.34 -40.16
CA ARG A 282 13.87 -19.82 -39.10
C ARG A 282 15.14 -20.40 -39.72
N HIS A 283 15.01 -21.21 -40.75
CA HIS A 283 16.15 -21.78 -41.48
C HIS A 283 17.05 -20.71 -42.11
N TRP A 284 16.48 -19.62 -42.63
CA TRP A 284 17.27 -18.48 -43.12
C TRP A 284 18.04 -17.78 -41.99
N ALA A 285 17.43 -17.62 -40.82
CA ALA A 285 18.13 -17.07 -39.65
C ALA A 285 19.24 -18.01 -39.14
N ASP A 286 18.99 -19.32 -39.10
CA ASP A 286 19.98 -20.32 -38.69
C ASP A 286 21.19 -20.36 -39.65
N LYS A 287 20.97 -20.01 -40.93
CA LYS A 287 22.02 -19.85 -41.93
C LYS A 287 22.69 -18.46 -41.94
N GLY A 288 22.27 -17.54 -41.07
CA GLY A 288 22.77 -16.17 -41.05
C GLY A 288 22.38 -15.32 -42.26
N ILE A 289 21.37 -15.75 -43.03
CA ILE A 289 20.85 -15.01 -44.20
C ILE A 289 19.97 -13.84 -43.74
N VAL A 290 19.25 -14.02 -42.62
CA VAL A 290 18.39 -13.00 -42.02
C VAL A 290 18.79 -12.80 -40.57
N THR A 291 19.02 -11.55 -40.18
CA THR A 291 19.35 -11.21 -38.79
C THR A 291 18.15 -11.46 -37.89
N LYS A 292 18.37 -12.17 -36.79
CA LYS A 292 17.37 -12.48 -35.76
C LYS A 292 17.78 -11.87 -34.42
N ARG A 293 16.86 -11.17 -33.77
CA ARG A 293 17.03 -10.60 -32.43
C ARG A 293 15.72 -10.74 -31.66
N ASP A 294 15.77 -11.35 -30.48
CA ASP A 294 14.63 -11.46 -29.54
C ASP A 294 13.34 -12.02 -30.19
N GLY A 295 13.51 -12.98 -31.10
CA GLY A 295 12.40 -13.60 -31.83
C GLY A 295 11.84 -12.78 -33.01
N ARG A 296 12.42 -11.62 -33.31
CA ARG A 296 12.11 -10.79 -34.47
C ARG A 296 13.17 -10.92 -35.57
N TYR A 297 12.79 -10.58 -36.81
CA TYR A 297 13.58 -10.76 -38.02
C TYR A 297 13.71 -9.43 -38.77
N ARG A 298 14.91 -9.08 -39.24
CA ARG A 298 15.14 -7.82 -39.95
C ARG A 298 14.45 -7.82 -41.31
N ARG A 299 13.62 -6.81 -41.58
CA ARG A 299 12.88 -6.64 -42.84
C ARG A 299 13.83 -6.52 -44.04
N ASP A 300 14.87 -5.71 -43.91
CA ASP A 300 15.81 -5.38 -44.99
C ASP A 300 16.49 -6.64 -45.54
N ASP A 301 16.99 -7.51 -44.66
CA ASP A 301 17.64 -8.77 -45.02
C ASP A 301 16.71 -9.71 -45.80
N ILE A 302 15.43 -9.75 -45.42
CA ILE A 302 14.42 -10.55 -46.11
C ILE A 302 14.18 -9.99 -47.52
N THR A 303 14.01 -8.68 -47.66
CA THR A 303 13.80 -8.05 -48.98
C THR A 303 15.02 -8.24 -49.88
N THR A 304 16.23 -8.03 -49.37
CA THR A 304 17.48 -8.22 -50.13
C THR A 304 17.66 -9.68 -50.55
N HIS A 305 17.33 -10.65 -49.69
CA HIS A 305 17.40 -12.06 -50.05
C HIS A 305 16.42 -12.42 -51.16
N LEU A 306 15.19 -11.90 -51.13
CA LEU A 306 14.19 -12.14 -52.17
C LEU A 306 14.63 -11.56 -53.52
N GLU A 307 15.15 -10.34 -53.53
CA GLU A 307 15.67 -9.67 -54.73
C GLU A 307 16.85 -10.44 -55.32
N GLY A 308 17.77 -10.94 -54.48
CA GLY A 308 18.91 -11.75 -54.93
C GLY A 308 18.55 -13.15 -55.44
N THR A 309 17.36 -13.67 -55.10
CA THR A 309 16.87 -14.97 -55.63
C THR A 309 15.99 -14.84 -56.88
N ALA A 310 15.59 -13.61 -57.26
CA ALA A 310 14.76 -13.35 -58.44
C ALA A 310 15.59 -12.98 -59.70
N ALA A 311 16.89 -12.75 -59.54
CA ALA A 311 17.87 -12.55 -60.61
C ALA A 311 18.58 -13.87 -60.95
#